data_AF-A0A936D9P2-F1
#
_entry.id   AF-A0A936D9P2-F1
#
_cell.length_a   1.000
_cell.length_b   1.000
_cell.length_c   1.000
_cell.angle_alpha   90.00
_cell.angle_beta   90.00
_cell.angle_gamma   90.00
#
_symmetry.space_group_name_H-M   'P 1'
#
loop_
_entity.id
_entity.type
_entity.pdbx_description
1 polymer ?
#
loop_
_entity_poly.entity_id
_entity_poly.type
_entity_poly.pdbx_seq_one_letter_code
_entity_poly.pdbx_strand_id
1 'polypeptide(L)'
;MIAACPTGAAPQGASGYYGTSFTTTAADTTDASAGESTAVGSGGGEDVSSDSAAGSSGQAASSGPGEGSSGGVPMCGNGVVEGDEACDGSDLGGNDCTDFGYDEGVLACDQDCHAITDACSSCGDGEISLTEVCEATDFDGETCTSMGFGGGALLCEVGCKSIDTSGCIPLPTCGDGVRNGGEQCDGNDVGAASCVSQGFDQGTLGCTPGCTFDVADCMDDLTNCGMMGDLCLFDENDIQSTCCPAGVGGNVLGICNVVVCV
;
A
#
# COMPACT_ATOMS: atom_id res chain seq x y z
N MET A 1 22.95 71.81 -8.09
CA MET A 1 24.11 72.03 -7.20
C MET A 1 23.99 70.99 -6.10
N ILE A 2 24.54 69.79 -6.29
CA ILE A 2 25.74 69.29 -5.59
C ILE A 2 25.81 69.73 -4.12
N ALA A 3 25.56 68.77 -3.22
CA ALA A 3 26.48 68.41 -2.14
C ALA A 3 26.18 66.96 -1.70
N ALA A 4 27.23 66.17 -1.57
CA ALA A 4 27.23 64.73 -1.37
C ALA A 4 27.84 64.33 -0.02
N CYS A 5 27.46 63.13 0.46
CA CYS A 5 28.21 62.17 1.32
C CYS A 5 28.60 62.57 2.78
N PRO A 6 28.85 61.62 3.72
CA PRO A 6 29.34 60.25 3.47
C PRO A 6 28.76 59.06 4.28
N THR A 7 29.11 57.90 3.71
CA THR A 7 29.23 56.50 4.18
C THR A 7 29.37 56.20 5.67
N GLY A 8 28.76 55.08 6.11
CA GLY A 8 29.09 54.37 7.34
C GLY A 8 28.57 52.93 7.39
N ALA A 9 29.44 52.00 6.97
CA ALA A 9 29.56 50.56 7.25
C ALA A 9 28.37 49.71 7.78
N ALA A 10 28.15 48.59 7.09
CA ALA A 10 27.51 47.37 7.60
C ALA A 10 28.26 46.77 8.81
N PRO A 11 27.61 45.83 9.52
CA PRO A 11 28.29 44.57 9.76
C PRO A 11 27.49 43.37 9.25
N GLN A 12 28.25 42.43 8.67
CA GLN A 12 27.90 41.03 8.53
C GLN A 12 28.13 40.27 9.85
N GLY A 13 27.52 39.09 9.97
CA GLY A 13 27.93 38.04 10.90
C GLY A 13 26.88 37.77 11.99
N ALA A 14 26.12 36.67 11.95
CA ALA A 14 26.52 35.27 12.12
C ALA A 14 26.80 34.86 13.59
N SER A 15 26.05 33.82 13.99
CA SER A 15 26.44 32.70 14.84
C SER A 15 26.46 32.85 16.37
N GLY A 16 25.98 31.79 17.04
CA GLY A 16 26.26 31.51 18.46
C GLY A 16 25.04 31.08 19.26
N TYR A 17 24.57 29.84 19.13
CA TYR A 17 24.80 28.73 20.09
C TYR A 17 24.29 28.96 21.52
N TYR A 18 23.28 28.17 21.93
CA TYR A 18 23.34 27.37 23.15
C TYR A 18 22.70 26.00 22.86
N GLY A 19 23.54 24.97 22.84
CA GLY A 19 23.11 23.59 22.99
C GLY A 19 23.16 23.17 24.46
N THR A 20 22.36 22.18 24.81
CA THR A 20 22.70 21.23 25.86
C THR A 20 22.38 19.83 25.36
N SER A 21 23.48 19.13 25.11
CA SER A 21 23.65 17.72 24.83
C SER A 21 23.16 16.83 25.97
N PHE A 22 22.51 15.72 25.61
CA PHE A 22 22.68 14.44 26.29
C PHE A 22 22.94 13.38 25.22
N THR A 23 24.18 12.90 25.19
CA THR A 23 24.59 11.65 24.55
C THR A 23 24.84 10.64 25.66
N THR A 24 24.25 9.45 25.54
CA THR A 24 24.85 8.25 26.12
C THR A 24 25.18 7.31 24.98
N THR A 25 26.49 7.14 24.82
CA THR A 25 27.20 6.20 23.98
C THR A 25 26.84 4.76 24.33
N ALA A 26 26.62 3.95 23.31
CA ALA A 26 27.21 2.62 23.20
C ALA A 26 27.44 2.35 21.72
N ALA A 27 28.69 2.56 21.29
CA ALA A 27 29.24 1.87 20.14
C ALA A 27 29.77 0.55 20.66
N ASP A 28 29.46 -0.54 19.97
CA ASP A 28 30.49 -1.55 19.71
C ASP A 28 30.32 -2.09 18.29
N THR A 29 31.46 -2.18 17.65
CA THR A 29 31.74 -2.53 16.27
C THR A 29 32.00 -4.03 16.17
N THR A 30 31.62 -4.65 15.05
CA THR A 30 32.53 -5.52 14.28
C THR A 30 31.89 -5.88 12.94
N ASP A 31 32.39 -5.24 11.89
CA ASP A 31 32.50 -5.83 10.56
C ASP A 31 33.83 -6.59 10.53
N ALA A 32 33.79 -7.89 10.24
CA ALA A 32 34.94 -8.66 9.77
C ALA A 32 34.47 -9.98 9.11
N SER A 33 35.04 -10.21 7.93
CA SER A 33 34.75 -11.23 6.95
C SER A 33 35.25 -12.64 7.31
N ALA A 34 34.54 -13.67 6.83
CA ALA A 34 34.98 -15.01 6.38
C ALA A 34 33.71 -15.90 6.42
N GLY A 35 33.22 -16.51 5.35
CA GLY A 35 33.97 -17.36 4.44
C GLY A 35 34.23 -18.69 5.13
N GLU A 36 33.29 -19.64 5.09
CA GLU A 36 33.64 -21.06 5.04
C GLU A 36 32.44 -21.88 4.54
N SER A 37 32.51 -22.25 3.27
CA SER A 37 31.90 -23.48 2.78
C SER A 37 32.72 -24.65 3.32
N THR A 38 32.08 -25.62 3.97
CA THR A 38 32.65 -26.97 4.06
C THR A 38 31.59 -28.01 3.78
N ALA A 39 31.54 -28.40 2.51
CA ALA A 39 31.31 -29.78 2.15
C ALA A 39 32.58 -30.58 2.48
N VAL A 40 32.46 -31.57 3.37
CA VAL A 40 33.27 -32.80 3.43
C VAL A 40 32.33 -33.83 4.08
N GLY A 41 32.01 -34.99 3.52
CA GLY A 41 32.75 -35.77 2.55
C GLY A 41 33.28 -37.03 3.22
N SER A 42 32.45 -38.07 3.20
CA SER A 42 32.82 -39.48 3.01
C SER A 42 33.57 -40.27 4.08
N GLY A 43 33.22 -41.56 4.07
CA GLY A 43 34.06 -42.68 4.47
C GLY A 43 33.40 -43.47 5.58
N GLY A 44 32.81 -44.65 5.34
CA GLY A 44 33.25 -45.75 4.48
C GLY A 44 33.27 -47.00 5.37
N GLY A 45 32.95 -48.21 4.92
CA GLY A 45 32.53 -48.68 3.62
C GLY A 45 32.23 -50.18 3.71
N GLU A 46 32.07 -50.76 2.52
CA GLU A 46 32.50 -52.11 2.09
C GLU A 46 31.91 -53.30 2.90
N ASP A 47 31.10 -54.17 2.31
CA ASP A 47 31.61 -55.13 1.33
C ASP A 47 30.57 -55.59 0.29
N VAL A 48 31.11 -55.77 -0.90
CA VAL A 48 30.55 -56.51 -2.03
C VAL A 48 30.43 -58.00 -1.71
N SER A 49 29.34 -58.63 -2.15
CA SER A 49 29.39 -59.97 -2.74
C SER A 49 28.17 -60.15 -3.64
N SER A 50 28.47 -60.19 -4.93
CA SER A 50 27.62 -60.82 -5.93
C SER A 50 27.48 -62.30 -5.58
N ASP A 51 26.28 -62.86 -5.69
CA ASP A 51 26.11 -64.19 -6.29
C ASP A 51 24.65 -64.39 -6.69
N SER A 52 24.47 -64.66 -7.98
CA SER A 52 23.23 -65.20 -8.53
C SER A 52 23.16 -66.69 -8.21
N ALA A 53 22.05 -67.16 -7.63
CA ALA A 53 21.62 -68.54 -7.84
C ALA A 53 20.12 -68.69 -7.59
N ALA A 54 19.49 -69.41 -8.53
CA ALA A 54 18.10 -69.77 -8.58
C ALA A 54 17.61 -70.57 -7.35
N GLY A 55 16.31 -70.44 -7.05
CA GLY A 55 15.65 -71.29 -6.06
C GLY A 55 14.15 -71.00 -5.98
N SER A 56 13.38 -71.63 -6.87
CA SER A 56 11.94 -71.81 -6.70
C SER A 56 11.67 -72.75 -5.53
N SER A 57 10.76 -72.39 -4.61
CA SER A 57 9.63 -73.25 -4.18
C SER A 57 8.91 -72.75 -2.92
N GLY A 58 7.56 -72.67 -3.00
CA GLY A 58 6.62 -72.93 -1.89
C GLY A 58 6.22 -71.72 -1.04
N GLN A 59 5.12 -71.02 -1.32
CA GLN A 59 3.71 -71.33 -0.94
C GLN A 59 3.43 -71.30 0.58
N ALA A 60 2.64 -70.30 0.99
CA ALA A 60 1.55 -70.49 1.94
C ALA A 60 0.33 -69.73 1.42
N ALA A 61 -0.50 -70.45 0.67
CA ALA A 61 -1.85 -70.05 0.33
C ALA A 61 -2.73 -70.21 1.57
N SER A 62 -3.44 -69.16 1.97
CA SER A 62 -4.63 -69.27 2.80
C SER A 62 -5.85 -69.30 1.88
N SER A 63 -6.29 -70.52 1.57
CA SER A 63 -7.52 -70.81 0.84
C SER A 63 -8.71 -70.76 1.80
N GLY A 64 -9.67 -69.88 1.55
CA GLY A 64 -11.05 -70.01 2.01
C GLY A 64 -11.95 -70.46 0.84
N PRO A 65 -12.88 -71.41 0.99
CA PRO A 65 -13.81 -71.78 -0.06
C PRO A 65 -15.10 -70.97 0.07
N GLY A 66 -15.38 -70.09 -0.88
CA GLY A 66 -16.60 -69.27 -0.88
C GLY A 66 -16.83 -68.59 -2.23
N GLU A 67 -17.45 -69.35 -3.13
CA GLU A 67 -18.43 -68.90 -4.13
C GLU A 67 -18.11 -67.68 -5.01
N GLY A 68 -17.67 -68.00 -6.24
CA GLY A 68 -17.93 -67.28 -7.49
C GLY A 68 -18.29 -65.79 -7.41
N SER A 69 -17.28 -64.95 -7.49
CA SER A 69 -17.40 -63.67 -8.18
C SER A 69 -16.10 -63.41 -8.92
N SER A 70 -16.19 -63.16 -10.22
CA SER A 70 -15.07 -62.70 -11.05
C SER A 70 -14.69 -61.25 -10.69
N GLY A 71 -14.45 -60.97 -9.41
CA GLY A 71 -13.95 -59.69 -8.92
C GLY A 71 -12.49 -59.84 -8.56
N GLY A 72 -11.61 -59.08 -9.22
CA GLY A 72 -10.19 -59.03 -8.89
C GLY A 72 -9.99 -58.61 -7.44
N VAL A 73 -8.92 -59.11 -6.82
CA VAL A 73 -8.44 -58.53 -5.56
C VAL A 73 -7.97 -57.11 -5.90
N PRO A 74 -8.47 -56.06 -5.22
CA PRO A 74 -8.03 -54.69 -5.48
C PRO A 74 -6.50 -54.62 -5.28
N MET A 75 -5.82 -53.99 -6.24
CA MET A 75 -4.37 -53.95 -6.28
C MET A 75 -3.89 -52.55 -6.65
N CYS A 76 -3.16 -51.95 -5.71
CA CYS A 76 -2.63 -50.62 -5.92
C CYS A 76 -1.58 -50.56 -7.03
N GLY A 77 -1.65 -49.52 -7.85
CA GLY A 77 -0.74 -49.22 -8.94
C GLY A 77 -1.17 -49.83 -10.28
N ASN A 78 -2.41 -50.29 -10.41
CA ASN A 78 -2.95 -50.84 -11.67
C ASN A 78 -3.62 -49.76 -12.55
N GLY A 79 -3.73 -48.53 -12.05
CA GLY A 79 -4.30 -47.37 -12.72
C GLY A 79 -5.83 -47.30 -12.69
N VAL A 80 -6.49 -48.08 -11.85
CA VAL A 80 -7.95 -48.11 -11.67
C VAL A 80 -8.27 -48.18 -10.18
N VAL A 81 -9.09 -47.27 -9.67
CA VAL A 81 -9.55 -47.34 -8.28
C VAL A 81 -10.51 -48.51 -8.08
N GLU A 82 -10.14 -49.45 -7.21
CA GLU A 82 -10.94 -50.64 -6.89
C GLU A 82 -11.07 -50.85 -5.36
N GLY A 83 -12.24 -51.30 -4.91
CA GLY A 83 -12.46 -51.64 -3.51
C GLY A 83 -12.37 -50.44 -2.57
N ASP A 84 -11.40 -50.48 -1.64
CA ASP A 84 -11.20 -49.47 -0.58
C ASP A 84 -10.03 -48.50 -0.90
N GLU A 85 -9.49 -48.52 -2.12
CA GLU A 85 -8.44 -47.61 -2.57
C GLU A 85 -8.95 -46.16 -2.64
N ALA A 86 -8.19 -45.20 -2.10
CA ALA A 86 -8.56 -43.77 -2.19
C ALA A 86 -8.25 -43.19 -3.58
N CYS A 87 -7.23 -43.76 -4.25
CA CYS A 87 -6.74 -43.42 -5.57
C CYS A 87 -5.86 -44.58 -6.08
N ASP A 88 -5.59 -44.66 -7.39
CA ASP A 88 -4.59 -45.56 -7.98
C ASP A 88 -3.80 -44.81 -9.08
N GLY A 89 -2.59 -44.38 -8.73
CA GLY A 89 -1.72 -43.63 -9.62
C GLY A 89 -2.33 -42.30 -10.05
N SER A 90 -2.79 -42.20 -11.29
CA SER A 90 -3.49 -41.00 -11.80
C SER A 90 -5.01 -41.07 -11.68
N ASP A 91 -5.56 -42.25 -11.40
CA ASP A 91 -6.99 -42.39 -11.11
C ASP A 91 -7.25 -41.97 -9.67
N LEU A 92 -7.71 -40.73 -9.46
CA LEU A 92 -7.99 -40.20 -8.13
C LEU A 92 -9.38 -40.62 -7.60
N GLY A 93 -10.11 -41.47 -8.31
CA GLY A 93 -11.45 -41.91 -7.90
C GLY A 93 -12.49 -40.78 -7.93
N GLY A 94 -12.18 -39.67 -8.61
CA GLY A 94 -12.97 -38.45 -8.60
C GLY A 94 -12.75 -37.55 -7.38
N ASN A 95 -11.83 -37.93 -6.48
CA ASN A 95 -11.45 -37.09 -5.36
C ASN A 95 -10.56 -35.93 -5.81
N ASP A 96 -10.68 -34.81 -5.12
CA ASP A 96 -9.78 -33.67 -5.21
C ASP A 96 -9.42 -33.14 -3.82
N CYS A 97 -8.63 -32.07 -3.76
CA CYS A 97 -8.21 -31.46 -2.50
C CYS A 97 -9.39 -30.99 -1.62
N THR A 98 -10.54 -30.64 -2.22
CA THR A 98 -11.73 -30.18 -1.49
C THR A 98 -12.40 -31.29 -0.70
N ASP A 99 -12.27 -32.55 -1.12
CA ASP A 99 -12.74 -33.72 -0.36
C ASP A 99 -11.98 -33.91 0.95
N PHE A 100 -10.76 -33.37 1.03
CA PHE A 100 -9.88 -33.43 2.21
C PHE A 100 -9.90 -32.14 3.04
N GLY A 101 -10.78 -31.18 2.70
CA GLY A 101 -10.96 -29.94 3.46
C GLY A 101 -10.01 -28.80 3.07
N TYR A 102 -9.32 -28.92 1.93
CA TYR A 102 -8.53 -27.84 1.35
C TYR A 102 -9.36 -27.03 0.35
N ASP A 103 -8.96 -25.81 0.05
CA ASP A 103 -9.69 -25.00 -0.92
C ASP A 103 -9.32 -25.39 -2.37
N GLU A 104 -8.10 -25.90 -2.55
CA GLU A 104 -7.52 -26.11 -3.87
C GLU A 104 -6.21 -26.92 -3.85
N GLY A 105 -5.56 -27.03 -5.02
CA GLY A 105 -4.25 -27.64 -5.20
C GLY A 105 -4.29 -28.87 -6.09
N VAL A 106 -3.24 -29.70 -6.00
CA VAL A 106 -3.11 -30.94 -6.78
C VAL A 106 -3.05 -32.13 -5.83
N LEU A 107 -4.08 -32.97 -5.88
CA LEU A 107 -4.10 -34.23 -5.16
C LEU A 107 -3.23 -35.26 -5.90
N ALA A 108 -2.35 -35.94 -5.19
CA ALA A 108 -1.52 -37.02 -5.73
C ALA A 108 -1.84 -38.35 -5.05
N CYS A 109 -1.45 -39.46 -5.68
CA CYS A 109 -1.59 -40.80 -5.13
C CYS A 109 -0.22 -41.42 -4.84
N ASP A 110 -0.06 -42.04 -3.67
CA ASP A 110 1.15 -42.78 -3.33
C ASP A 110 1.14 -44.24 -3.85
N GLN A 111 2.21 -45.00 -3.58
CA GLN A 111 2.34 -46.41 -4.00
C GLN A 111 1.52 -47.38 -3.15
N ASP A 112 0.94 -46.90 -2.04
CA ASP A 112 0.09 -47.65 -1.13
C ASP A 112 -1.39 -47.24 -1.30
N CYS A 113 -1.71 -46.44 -2.34
CA CYS A 113 -3.04 -45.96 -2.70
C CYS A 113 -3.68 -45.04 -1.66
N HIS A 114 -2.85 -44.28 -0.94
CA HIS A 114 -3.28 -43.15 -0.14
C HIS A 114 -3.18 -41.84 -0.91
N ALA A 115 -4.14 -40.96 -0.63
CA ALA A 115 -4.12 -39.60 -1.12
C ALA A 115 -3.02 -38.79 -0.41
N ILE A 116 -2.15 -38.15 -1.19
CA ILE A 116 -1.16 -37.18 -0.73
C ILE A 116 -1.74 -35.78 -0.91
N THR A 117 -1.86 -35.05 0.19
CA THR A 117 -2.40 -33.68 0.22
C THR A 117 -1.33 -32.60 0.40
N ASP A 118 -0.04 -32.95 0.31
CA ASP A 118 1.07 -32.01 0.49
C ASP A 118 1.11 -30.87 -0.56
N ALA A 119 0.47 -31.07 -1.71
CA ALA A 119 0.28 -30.06 -2.75
C ALA A 119 -1.16 -29.51 -2.81
N CYS A 120 -1.96 -29.80 -1.78
CA CYS A 120 -3.23 -29.11 -1.51
C CYS A 120 -2.97 -27.89 -0.63
N SER A 121 -3.75 -26.84 -0.81
CA SER A 121 -3.56 -25.55 -0.12
C SER A 121 -4.90 -24.97 0.33
N SER A 122 -4.84 -24.17 1.39
CA SER A 122 -5.99 -23.50 1.96
C SER A 122 -5.69 -22.03 2.13
N CYS A 123 -6.62 -21.19 1.69
CA CYS A 123 -6.47 -19.76 1.86
C CYS A 123 -6.53 -19.38 3.34
N GLY A 124 -5.56 -18.61 3.82
CA GLY A 124 -5.43 -18.24 5.22
C GLY A 124 -4.50 -19.14 6.04
N ASP A 125 -3.69 -19.99 5.40
CA ASP A 125 -2.76 -20.90 6.09
C ASP A 125 -1.39 -20.25 6.43
N GLY A 126 -1.18 -19.02 5.96
CA GLY A 126 0.01 -18.21 6.23
C GLY A 126 1.17 -18.40 5.25
N GLU A 127 1.05 -19.24 4.22
CA GLU A 127 2.04 -19.41 3.16
C GLU A 127 1.41 -19.18 1.78
N ILE A 128 2.04 -18.40 0.90
CA ILE A 128 1.57 -18.28 -0.50
C ILE A 128 1.94 -19.56 -1.25
N SER A 129 0.94 -20.39 -1.57
CA SER A 129 1.12 -21.60 -2.38
C SER A 129 1.23 -21.30 -3.89
N LEU A 130 1.53 -22.33 -4.70
CA LEU A 130 1.71 -22.20 -6.16
C LEU A 130 0.47 -21.69 -6.91
N THR A 131 -0.71 -21.79 -6.30
CA THR A 131 -1.99 -21.47 -6.93
C THR A 131 -2.68 -20.26 -6.30
N GLU A 132 -2.12 -19.70 -5.24
CA GLU A 132 -2.59 -18.48 -4.58
C GLU A 132 -1.87 -17.24 -5.13
N VAL A 133 -2.60 -16.11 -5.12
CA VAL A 133 -2.07 -14.81 -5.55
C VAL A 133 -1.68 -13.95 -4.34
N CYS A 134 -2.22 -14.25 -3.16
CA CYS A 134 -1.99 -13.55 -1.91
C CYS A 134 -2.32 -14.49 -0.74
N GLU A 135 -1.83 -14.14 0.45
CA GLU A 135 -2.12 -14.85 1.70
C GLU A 135 -2.26 -13.84 2.83
N ALA A 136 -3.49 -13.67 3.33
CA ALA A 136 -3.81 -12.66 4.35
C ALA A 136 -3.29 -11.25 4.00
N THR A 137 -2.13 -10.84 4.55
CA THR A 137 -1.47 -9.56 4.25
C THR A 137 -0.17 -9.69 3.45
N ASP A 138 0.19 -10.91 3.05
CA ASP A 138 1.21 -11.16 2.05
C ASP A 138 0.59 -11.09 0.65
N PHE A 139 1.22 -10.31 -0.21
CA PHE A 139 0.76 -10.06 -1.58
C PHE A 139 1.89 -10.35 -2.59
N ASP A 140 2.87 -11.17 -2.21
CA ASP A 140 4.06 -11.47 -3.03
C ASP A 140 4.82 -10.21 -3.48
N GLY A 141 4.86 -9.20 -2.60
CA GLY A 141 5.49 -7.90 -2.86
C GLY A 141 4.62 -6.91 -3.64
N GLU A 142 3.39 -7.26 -4.02
CA GLU A 142 2.45 -6.31 -4.60
C GLU A 142 1.98 -5.27 -3.58
N THR A 143 1.72 -4.06 -4.08
CA THR A 143 1.23 -2.92 -3.31
C THR A 143 0.22 -2.16 -4.15
N CYS A 144 -0.62 -1.33 -3.51
CA CYS A 144 -1.47 -0.41 -4.26
C CYS A 144 -0.64 0.45 -5.24
N THR A 145 0.58 0.85 -4.86
CA THR A 145 1.46 1.64 -5.72
C THR A 145 1.98 0.86 -6.94
N SER A 146 2.35 -0.42 -6.80
CA SER A 146 2.76 -1.25 -7.96
C SER A 146 1.60 -1.48 -8.94
N MET A 147 0.36 -1.53 -8.43
CA MET A 147 -0.86 -1.66 -9.24
C MET A 147 -1.38 -0.33 -9.82
N GLY A 148 -0.64 0.77 -9.66
CA GLY A 148 -0.99 2.06 -10.27
C GLY A 148 -1.94 2.93 -9.45
N PHE A 149 -2.05 2.69 -8.16
CA PHE A 149 -2.79 3.55 -7.21
C PHE A 149 -1.84 4.49 -6.45
N GLY A 150 -2.40 5.55 -5.85
CA GLY A 150 -1.64 6.52 -5.06
C GLY A 150 -1.18 6.01 -3.69
N GLY A 151 -1.69 4.87 -3.23
CA GLY A 151 -1.39 4.25 -1.94
C GLY A 151 -2.59 3.45 -1.44
N GLY A 152 -2.67 3.20 -0.13
CA GLY A 152 -3.77 2.46 0.50
C GLY A 152 -3.37 1.05 0.94
N ALA A 153 -4.37 0.21 1.20
CA ALA A 153 -4.19 -1.17 1.65
C ALA A 153 -4.80 -2.14 0.63
N LEU A 154 -4.04 -3.16 0.25
CA LEU A 154 -4.55 -4.31 -0.48
C LEU A 154 -5.29 -5.23 0.50
N LEU A 155 -6.30 -5.93 0.00
CA LEU A 155 -6.95 -7.01 0.72
C LEU A 155 -6.85 -8.28 -0.12
N CYS A 156 -6.60 -9.41 0.52
CA CYS A 156 -6.68 -10.69 -0.15
C CYS A 156 -8.15 -11.14 -0.15
N GLU A 157 -8.71 -11.44 -1.33
CA GLU A 157 -10.09 -11.90 -1.45
C GLU A 157 -10.24 -13.28 -0.78
N VAL A 158 -11.46 -13.61 -0.33
CA VAL A 158 -11.74 -14.96 0.20
C VAL A 158 -11.43 -16.00 -0.88
N GLY A 159 -10.57 -16.96 -0.54
CA GLY A 159 -10.08 -17.98 -1.46
C GLY A 159 -8.80 -17.59 -2.23
N CYS A 160 -8.15 -16.47 -1.89
CA CYS A 160 -6.77 -16.15 -2.28
C CYS A 160 -6.48 -16.14 -3.80
N LYS A 161 -7.54 -16.05 -4.63
CA LYS A 161 -7.46 -16.03 -6.11
C LYS A 161 -7.27 -14.66 -6.72
N SER A 162 -7.49 -13.62 -5.94
CA SER A 162 -7.43 -12.25 -6.41
C SER A 162 -7.14 -11.32 -5.25
N ILE A 163 -6.47 -10.23 -5.59
CA ILE A 163 -6.24 -9.12 -4.67
C ILE A 163 -7.36 -8.10 -4.88
N ASP A 164 -8.09 -7.80 -3.82
CA ASP A 164 -9.04 -6.69 -3.78
C ASP A 164 -8.29 -5.35 -3.61
N THR A 165 -8.53 -4.45 -4.55
CA THR A 165 -7.95 -3.10 -4.61
C THR A 165 -8.92 -2.03 -4.11
N SER A 166 -10.08 -2.39 -3.57
CA SER A 166 -11.07 -1.45 -3.03
C SER A 166 -10.53 -0.61 -1.87
N GLY A 167 -9.54 -1.12 -1.13
CA GLY A 167 -8.79 -0.40 -0.10
C GLY A 167 -7.67 0.51 -0.62
N CYS A 168 -7.42 0.51 -1.94
CA CYS A 168 -6.43 1.38 -2.56
C CYS A 168 -6.99 2.79 -2.78
N ILE A 169 -6.12 3.77 -2.59
CA ILE A 169 -6.40 5.18 -2.84
C ILE A 169 -6.11 5.47 -4.32
N PRO A 170 -7.08 5.94 -5.11
CA PRO A 170 -6.85 6.30 -6.51
C PRO A 170 -5.70 7.30 -6.68
N LEU A 171 -5.04 7.27 -7.84
CA LEU A 171 -4.11 8.34 -8.20
C LEU A 171 -4.88 9.64 -8.40
N PRO A 172 -4.32 10.79 -7.98
CA PRO A 172 -4.98 12.08 -8.13
C PRO A 172 -5.23 12.35 -9.61
N THR A 173 -6.50 12.29 -10.01
CA THR A 173 -6.92 12.53 -11.39
C THR A 173 -7.81 13.75 -11.41
N CYS A 174 -7.20 14.89 -11.73
CA CYS A 174 -7.91 16.14 -11.63
C CYS A 174 -9.07 16.25 -12.63
N GLY A 175 -10.26 16.54 -12.11
CA GLY A 175 -11.47 16.74 -12.88
C GLY A 175 -12.27 15.45 -13.12
N ASP A 176 -12.08 14.42 -12.29
CA ASP A 176 -12.87 13.18 -12.34
C ASP A 176 -14.17 13.26 -11.50
N GLY A 177 -14.35 14.38 -10.79
CA GLY A 177 -15.52 14.67 -9.96
C GLY A 177 -15.45 14.08 -8.56
N VAL A 178 -14.32 13.48 -8.15
CA VAL A 178 -14.13 12.86 -6.84
C VAL A 178 -12.79 13.27 -6.27
N ARG A 179 -12.79 14.08 -5.20
CA ARG A 179 -11.56 14.35 -4.44
C ARG A 179 -10.96 13.06 -3.86
N ASN A 180 -9.88 12.60 -4.46
CA ASN A 180 -9.13 11.39 -4.16
C ASN A 180 -7.61 11.63 -4.23
N GLY A 181 -6.85 10.66 -3.71
CA GLY A 181 -5.39 10.80 -3.63
C GLY A 181 -4.94 12.00 -2.79
N GLY A 182 -3.94 12.72 -3.29
CA GLY A 182 -3.35 13.90 -2.64
C GLY A 182 -3.88 15.24 -3.15
N GLU A 183 -5.02 15.26 -3.83
CA GLU A 183 -5.55 16.47 -4.43
C GLU A 183 -6.27 17.38 -3.43
N GLN A 184 -6.16 18.70 -3.61
CA GLN A 184 -6.78 19.66 -2.68
C GLN A 184 -8.27 19.89 -2.98
N CYS A 185 -8.64 19.75 -4.25
CA CYS A 185 -9.97 19.96 -4.80
C CYS A 185 -10.13 19.17 -6.11
N ASP A 186 -11.35 18.97 -6.60
CA ASP A 186 -11.63 18.43 -7.94
C ASP A 186 -12.73 19.27 -8.61
N GLY A 187 -12.38 20.03 -9.64
CA GLY A 187 -13.32 20.89 -10.36
C GLY A 187 -14.01 21.91 -9.44
N ASN A 188 -15.28 21.69 -9.10
CA ASN A 188 -16.03 22.52 -8.15
C ASN A 188 -16.10 21.95 -6.74
N ASP A 189 -15.65 20.71 -6.53
CA ASP A 189 -15.56 20.10 -5.20
C ASP A 189 -14.28 20.58 -4.51
N VAL A 190 -14.40 21.63 -3.70
CA VAL A 190 -13.34 22.12 -2.79
C VAL A 190 -13.53 21.59 -1.35
N GLY A 191 -14.55 20.76 -1.14
CA GLY A 191 -14.93 20.26 0.18
C GLY A 191 -15.29 21.32 1.20
N ALA A 192 -14.62 21.23 2.36
CA ALA A 192 -14.79 22.17 3.47
C ALA A 192 -13.87 23.39 3.36
N ALA A 193 -13.02 23.46 2.33
CA ALA A 193 -12.17 24.62 2.12
C ALA A 193 -12.96 25.81 1.60
N SER A 194 -12.52 27.01 1.94
CA SER A 194 -13.10 28.28 1.51
C SER A 194 -11.98 29.32 1.39
N CYS A 195 -12.26 30.46 0.76
CA CYS A 195 -11.32 31.59 0.76
C CYS A 195 -10.89 31.96 2.19
N VAL A 196 -11.82 31.87 3.15
CA VAL A 196 -11.54 32.07 4.59
C VAL A 196 -10.56 31.06 5.15
N SER A 197 -10.68 29.77 4.81
CA SER A 197 -9.72 28.77 5.27
C SER A 197 -8.35 28.90 4.61
N GLN A 198 -8.26 29.57 3.45
CA GLN A 198 -7.02 29.88 2.76
C GLN A 198 -6.38 31.23 3.19
N GLY A 199 -6.99 31.94 4.15
CA GLY A 199 -6.45 33.19 4.70
C GLY A 199 -6.94 34.47 4.03
N PHE A 200 -8.01 34.42 3.24
CA PHE A 200 -8.70 35.56 2.65
C PHE A 200 -9.99 35.87 3.44
N ASP A 201 -10.63 37.01 3.21
CA ASP A 201 -11.82 37.39 3.98
C ASP A 201 -13.12 36.89 3.34
N GLN A 202 -13.17 36.83 2.01
CA GLN A 202 -14.36 36.45 1.25
C GLN A 202 -14.02 35.99 -0.18
N GLY A 203 -15.03 35.62 -0.96
CA GLY A 203 -14.89 35.18 -2.35
C GLY A 203 -15.32 33.74 -2.58
N THR A 204 -15.08 33.24 -3.79
CA THR A 204 -15.36 31.85 -4.17
C THR A 204 -14.05 31.11 -4.38
N LEU A 205 -13.84 30.01 -3.66
CA LEU A 205 -12.65 29.18 -3.84
C LEU A 205 -12.84 28.27 -5.06
N GLY A 206 -11.92 28.34 -6.01
CA GLY A 206 -11.92 27.49 -7.20
C GLY A 206 -10.94 26.33 -7.08
N CYS A 207 -10.85 25.54 -8.15
CA CYS A 207 -9.86 24.49 -8.31
C CYS A 207 -9.13 24.66 -9.63
N THR A 208 -7.80 24.61 -9.61
CA THR A 208 -7.00 24.66 -10.84
C THR A 208 -7.09 23.34 -11.60
N PRO A 209 -6.72 23.30 -12.90
CA PRO A 209 -6.56 22.04 -13.64
C PRO A 209 -5.47 21.11 -13.09
N GLY A 210 -4.66 21.57 -12.14
CA GLY A 210 -3.69 20.78 -11.39
C GLY A 210 -4.18 20.34 -10.01
N CYS A 211 -5.47 20.52 -9.72
CA CYS A 211 -6.15 20.16 -8.47
C CYS A 211 -5.50 20.72 -7.21
N THR A 212 -5.02 21.95 -7.35
CA THR A 212 -4.68 22.85 -6.25
C THR A 212 -5.77 23.89 -6.09
N PHE A 213 -5.92 24.42 -4.88
CA PHE A 213 -6.85 25.53 -4.67
C PHE A 213 -6.53 26.71 -5.58
N ASP A 214 -7.56 27.22 -6.26
CA ASP A 214 -7.49 28.45 -7.03
C ASP A 214 -8.08 29.58 -6.19
N VAL A 215 -7.22 30.54 -5.81
CA VAL A 215 -7.56 31.68 -4.97
C VAL A 215 -7.76 32.97 -5.79
N ALA A 216 -7.80 32.89 -7.12
CA ALA A 216 -7.94 34.06 -7.99
C ALA A 216 -9.24 34.86 -7.73
N ASP A 217 -10.31 34.18 -7.34
CA ASP A 217 -11.60 34.78 -6.99
C ASP A 217 -11.77 35.01 -5.47
N CYS A 218 -10.70 34.82 -4.69
CA CYS A 218 -10.66 35.17 -3.27
C CYS A 218 -10.25 36.64 -3.09
N MET A 219 -10.91 37.31 -2.15
CA MET A 219 -10.69 38.73 -1.84
C MET A 219 -10.11 38.89 -0.44
N ASP A 220 -9.01 39.64 -0.37
CA ASP A 220 -8.44 40.16 0.88
C ASP A 220 -9.00 41.57 1.09
N ASP A 221 -9.62 41.79 2.26
CA ASP A 221 -10.25 43.05 2.70
C ASP A 221 -9.28 44.24 2.54
N LEU A 222 -7.97 43.99 2.67
CA LEU A 222 -6.98 45.07 2.63
C LEU A 222 -6.56 45.49 1.22
N THR A 223 -6.69 44.60 0.22
CA THR A 223 -6.10 44.86 -1.11
C THR A 223 -7.12 45.38 -2.13
N ASN A 224 -8.41 45.07 -1.97
CA ASN A 224 -9.46 45.56 -2.88
C ASN A 224 -10.34 46.68 -2.29
N CYS A 225 -10.36 46.86 -0.97
CA CYS A 225 -10.94 48.07 -0.38
C CYS A 225 -9.98 49.29 -0.48
N GLY A 226 -8.68 49.03 -0.71
CA GLY A 226 -7.63 50.04 -0.83
C GLY A 226 -7.45 50.71 -2.20
N MET A 227 -8.21 50.33 -3.25
CA MET A 227 -8.22 51.07 -4.52
C MET A 227 -9.41 52.04 -4.69
N MET A 228 -10.25 52.21 -3.66
CA MET A 228 -11.16 53.36 -3.56
C MET A 228 -11.00 54.18 -2.28
N GLY A 229 -10.16 53.75 -1.34
CA GLY A 229 -9.79 54.50 -0.15
C GLY A 229 -8.28 54.51 0.03
N ASP A 230 -7.63 55.59 -0.41
CA ASP A 230 -6.27 55.91 -0.01
C ASP A 230 -6.19 55.87 1.53
N LEU A 231 -5.13 55.28 2.09
CA LEU A 231 -4.84 55.41 3.51
C LEU A 231 -4.47 56.88 3.78
N CYS A 232 -5.47 57.70 4.11
CA CYS A 232 -5.29 59.12 4.33
C CYS A 232 -4.56 59.35 5.68
N LEU A 233 -3.26 59.63 5.62
CA LEU A 233 -2.51 60.24 6.72
C LEU A 233 -2.91 61.71 6.79
N PHE A 234 -3.55 62.14 7.89
CA PHE A 234 -3.88 63.56 8.08
C PHE A 234 -2.59 64.40 8.19
N ASP A 235 -2.51 65.44 7.36
CA ASP A 235 -1.81 66.67 7.72
C ASP A 235 -2.78 67.50 8.58
N GLU A 236 -2.32 67.99 9.72
CA GLU A 236 -3.11 68.73 10.72
C GLU A 236 -3.70 70.05 10.22
N ASN A 237 -3.44 70.45 8.97
CA ASN A 237 -3.88 71.73 8.41
C ASN A 237 -4.87 71.66 7.22
N ASP A 238 -5.32 70.49 6.77
CA ASP A 238 -6.32 70.38 5.68
C ASP A 238 -7.48 69.43 6.02
N ILE A 239 -8.53 69.99 6.63
CA ILE A 239 -9.71 69.25 7.09
C ILE A 239 -10.75 68.94 6.00
N GLN A 240 -10.50 69.29 4.72
CA GLN A 240 -11.50 69.15 3.66
C GLN A 240 -11.01 68.50 2.35
N SER A 241 -9.82 67.89 2.31
CA SER A 241 -9.40 67.20 1.09
C SER A 241 -9.97 65.77 1.00
N THR A 242 -11.14 65.67 0.35
CA THR A 242 -11.51 64.60 -0.61
C THR A 242 -11.54 63.12 -0.20
N CYS A 243 -11.32 62.72 1.05
CA CYS A 243 -11.17 61.29 1.40
C CYS A 243 -12.47 60.47 1.55
N CYS A 244 -13.69 61.04 1.52
CA CYS A 244 -14.93 60.23 1.47
C CYS A 244 -15.74 60.54 0.19
N PRO A 245 -16.39 59.53 -0.43
CA PRO A 245 -17.33 59.76 -1.53
C PRO A 245 -18.40 60.77 -1.14
N ALA A 246 -18.89 61.54 -2.11
CA ALA A 246 -19.96 62.51 -1.88
C ALA A 246 -21.18 61.84 -1.22
N GLY A 247 -21.48 62.23 0.02
CA GLY A 247 -22.62 61.71 0.79
C GLY A 247 -22.27 60.83 2.00
N VAL A 248 -21.00 60.52 2.25
CA VAL A 248 -20.58 59.78 3.46
C VAL A 248 -19.96 60.75 4.47
N GLY A 249 -20.54 60.83 5.68
CA GLY A 249 -19.99 61.63 6.78
C GLY A 249 -18.88 60.88 7.51
N GLY A 250 -17.68 61.46 7.57
CA GLY A 250 -16.58 60.98 8.42
C GLY A 250 -16.75 61.45 9.88
N ASN A 251 -16.08 60.76 10.82
CA ASN A 251 -15.90 61.26 12.18
C ASN A 251 -14.51 61.92 12.35
N VAL A 252 -14.26 62.56 13.50
CA VAL A 252 -13.00 63.27 13.83
C VAL A 252 -11.78 62.33 13.92
N LEU A 253 -11.99 61.01 13.85
CA LEU A 253 -10.95 59.99 13.84
C LEU A 253 -10.62 59.47 12.42
N GLY A 254 -11.22 60.05 11.37
CA GLY A 254 -10.89 59.73 9.99
C GLY A 254 -11.37 58.39 9.46
N ILE A 255 -12.27 57.73 10.19
CA ILE A 255 -12.96 56.53 9.70
C ILE A 255 -14.23 56.99 8.96
N CYS A 256 -14.26 56.83 7.63
CA CYS A 256 -15.50 56.97 6.86
C CYS A 256 -16.46 55.86 7.34
N ASN A 257 -17.67 56.22 7.74
CA ASN A 257 -18.60 55.30 8.39
C ASN A 257 -19.36 54.46 7.35
N VAL A 258 -18.64 53.68 6.53
CA VAL A 258 -19.17 52.57 5.73
C VAL A 258 -18.05 51.54 5.54
N VAL A 259 -18.12 50.43 6.25
CA VAL A 259 -17.62 49.15 5.74
C VAL A 259 -18.83 48.24 5.66
N VAL A 260 -19.49 48.28 4.51
CA VAL A 260 -20.39 47.20 4.11
C VAL A 260 -19.91 46.74 2.74
N CYS A 261 -19.04 45.74 2.74
CA CYS A 261 -18.76 44.94 1.56
C CYS A 261 -20.00 44.04 1.36
N VAL A 262 -20.87 44.42 0.42
CA VAL A 262 -21.94 43.53 -0.07
C VAL A 262 -21.47 42.86 -1.34
#